data_AF-A0A816R5D6-F1
#
_entry.id   AF-A0A816R5D6-F1
#
_cell.length_a   1.000
_cell.length_b   1.000
_cell.length_c   1.000
_cell.angle_alpha   90.00
_cell.angle_beta   90.00
_cell.angle_gamma   90.00
#
_symmetry.space_group_name_H-M   'P 1'
#
loop_
_entity.id
_entity.type
_entity.pdbx_description
1 polymer ?
#
loop_
_entity_poly.entity_id
_entity_poly.type
_entity_poly.pdbx_seq_one_letter_code
_entity_poly.pdbx_strand_id
1 'polypeptide(L)' 'MLMKFGDVESAERIFRSIKVKDIITYGAMVKGYVGNEMFEKALDLFEQIHLSLTNVTYTIAFNACAK' A
#
# COMPACT_ATOMS: atom_id res chain seq x y z
N MET A 1 8.57 0.12 12.97
CA MET A 1 8.75 -0.02 14.44
C MET A 1 7.55 -0.74 15.04
N LEU A 2 6.31 -0.25 14.86
CA LEU A 2 5.08 -0.88 15.35
C LEU A 2 4.87 -2.33 14.87
N MET A 3 4.92 -2.56 13.56
CA MET A 3 4.84 -3.92 12.98
C MET A 3 5.93 -4.87 13.52
N LYS A 4 7.11 -4.37 13.90
CA LYS A 4 8.20 -5.21 14.42
C LYS A 4 7.93 -5.69 15.86
N PHE A 5 7.07 -4.97 16.59
CA PHE A 5 6.70 -5.28 17.97
C PHE A 5 5.34 -5.98 18.07
N GLY A 6 4.75 -6.41 16.94
CA GLY A 6 3.43 -7.05 16.92
C GLY A 6 2.24 -6.10 17.09
N ASP A 7 2.48 -4.79 17.25
CA ASP A 7 1.42 -3.78 17.31
C ASP A 7 0.97 -3.41 15.89
N VAL A 8 0.32 -4.37 15.24
CA VAL A 8 -0.18 -4.24 13.87
C VAL A 8 -1.33 -3.24 13.80
N GLU A 9 -2.20 -3.20 14.82
CA GLU A 9 -3.38 -2.33 14.81
C GLU A 9 -3.00 -0.84 14.83
N SER A 10 -2.05 -0.43 15.67
CA SER A 10 -1.57 0.94 15.67
C SER A 10 -0.88 1.30 14.35
N ALA A 11 -0.14 0.36 13.76
CA ALA A 11 0.49 0.55 12.46
C ALA A 11 -0.54 0.78 11.34
N GLU A 12 -1.62 -0.02 11.32
CA GLU A 12 -2.72 0.14 10.39
C GLU A 12 -3.44 1.48 10.58
N ARG A 13 -3.67 1.91 11.82
CA ARG A 13 -4.26 3.22 12.13
C ARG A 13 -3.43 4.38 11.59
N ILE A 14 -2.13 4.36 11.84
CA ILE A 14 -1.21 5.38 11.33
C ILE A 14 -1.19 5.34 9.80
N PHE A 15 -1.08 4.15 9.22
CA PHE A 15 -1.11 3.97 7.78
C PHE A 15 -2.38 4.57 7.16
N ARG A 16 -3.56 4.30 7.73
CA ARG A 16 -4.83 4.88 7.27
C ARG A 16 -4.86 6.41 7.40
N SER A 17 -4.22 6.98 8.43
CA SER A 17 -4.15 8.44 8.64
C SER A 17 -3.28 9.18 7.62
N ILE A 18 -2.36 8.49 6.93
CA ILE A 18 -1.50 9.10 5.92
C ILE A 18 -2.33 9.42 4.66
N LYS A 19 -2.47 10.71 4.33
CA LYS A 19 -3.26 11.17 3.18
C LYS A 19 -2.69 10.76 1.83
N VAL A 20 -1.36 10.87 1.67
CA VAL A 20 -0.65 10.51 0.45
C VAL A 20 0.40 9.47 0.81
N LYS A 21 0.22 8.25 0.34
CA LYS A 21 1.12 7.12 0.60
C LYS A 21 1.99 6.91 -0.62
N ASP A 22 3.29 6.82 -0.41
CA ASP A 22 4.24 6.44 -1.44
C ASP A 22 4.57 4.95 -1.38
N ILE A 23 5.31 4.47 -2.37
CA ILE A 23 5.71 3.06 -2.48
C ILE A 23 6.50 2.58 -1.26
N ILE A 24 7.22 3.48 -0.59
CA ILE A 24 7.98 3.19 0.64
C ILE A 24 7.02 2.90 1.79
N THR A 25 5.99 3.74 1.97
CA THR A 25 4.96 3.58 3.00
C THR A 25 4.21 2.26 2.85
N TYR A 26 3.82 1.91 1.62
CA TYR A 26 3.21 0.63 1.33
C TYR A 26 4.16 -0.55 1.56
N GLY A 27 5.40 -0.45 1.07
CA GLY A 27 6.42 -1.50 1.23
C GLY A 27 6.73 -1.79 2.70
N ALA A 28 6.71 -0.77 3.56
CA ALA A 28 6.87 -0.92 5.00
C ALA A 28 5.74 -1.74 5.64
N MET A 29 4.49 -1.52 5.22
CA MET A 29 3.33 -2.30 5.71
C MET A 29 3.34 -3.73 5.21
N VAL A 30 3.60 -3.95 3.90
CA VAL A 30 3.69 -5.30 3.33
C VAL A 30 4.78 -6.12 4.02
N LYS A 31 5.99 -5.54 4.18
CA LYS A 31 7.09 -6.18 4.92
C LYS A 31 6.71 -6.46 6.37
N GLY A 32 5.96 -5.55 6.99
CA GLY A 32 5.43 -5.73 8.34
C GLY A 32 4.48 -6.92 8.44
N TYR A 33 3.51 -7.04 7.52
CA TYR A 33 2.55 -8.14 7.52
C TYR A 33 3.24 -9.50 7.30
N VAL A 34 4.18 -9.57 6.34
CA VAL A 34 4.99 -10.77 6.10
C VAL A 34 5.76 -11.19 7.36
N GLY A 35 6.37 -10.22 8.06
CA GLY A 35 7.10 -10.48 9.30
C GLY A 35 6.23 -10.89 10.50
N ASN A 36 4.91 -10.73 10.42
CA ASN A 36 3.93 -11.17 11.43
C ASN A 36 3.05 -12.32 10.90
N GLU A 37 3.46 -13.00 9.83
CA GLU A 37 2.74 -14.13 9.23
C GLU A 37 1.32 -13.81 8.73
N MET A 38 1.02 -12.52 8.50
CA MET A 38 -0.27 -12.03 8.01
C MET A 38 -0.27 -11.96 6.47
N PHE A 39 -0.03 -13.09 5.81
CA PHE A 39 0.24 -13.14 4.37
C PHE A 39 -0.95 -12.65 3.51
N GLU A 40 -2.19 -12.98 3.91
CA GLU A 40 -3.39 -12.51 3.21
C GLU A 40 -3.45 -10.98 3.17
N LYS A 41 -3.26 -10.31 4.32
CA LYS A 41 -3.22 -8.84 4.38
C LYS A 41 -2.06 -8.25 3.57
N ALA A 42 -0.94 -8.94 3.49
CA ALA A 42 0.20 -8.51 2.68
C ALA A 42 -0.15 -8.54 1.18
N LEU A 43 -0.83 -9.59 0.72
CA LEU A 43 -1.27 -9.74 -0.67
C LEU A 43 -2.37 -8.75 -1.02
N ASP A 44 -3.38 -8.60 -0.17
CA ASP A 44 -4.47 -7.63 -0.37
C ASP A 44 -3.93 -6.21 -0.51
N LEU A 45 -2.95 -5.83 0.32
CA LEU A 45 -2.33 -4.52 0.24
C LEU A 45 -1.48 -4.37 -1.03
N PHE A 46 -0.80 -5.43 -1.46
CA PHE A 46 -0.01 -5.42 -2.69
C PHE A 46 -0.90 -5.23 -3.93
N GLU A 47 -2.04 -5.91 -4.00
CA GLU A 47 -3.01 -5.79 -5.09
C GLU A 47 -3.60 -4.37 -5.17
N GLN A 48 -3.92 -3.76 -4.04
CA GLN A 48 -4.41 -2.37 -3.98
C GLN A 48 -3.41 -1.37 -4.59
N ILE A 49 -2.11 -1.55 -4.34
CA ILE A 49 -1.06 -0.71 -4.94
C ILE A 49 -1.06 -0.87 -6.45
N HIS A 50 -1.13 -2.12 -6.94
CA HIS A 50 -1.09 -2.41 -8.37
C HIS A 50 -2.30 -1.82 -9.12
N LEU A 51 -3.50 -1.93 -8.55
CA LEU A 51 -4.71 -1.31 -9.10
C LEU A 51 -4.61 0.21 -9.12
N SER A 52 -4.09 0.83 -8.04
CA SER A 52 -3.91 2.29 -7.98
C SER A 52 -2.92 2.80 -9.02
N LEU A 53 -1.78 2.12 -9.22
CA LEU A 53 -0.79 2.49 -10.24
C LEU A 53 -1.33 2.33 -11.66
N THR A 54 -2.07 1.26 -11.90
CA THR A 54 -2.70 0.97 -13.18
C THR A 54 -3.72 2.06 -13.55
N ASN A 55 -4.59 2.46 -12.62
CA ASN A 55 -5.57 3.53 -12.84
C ASN A 55 -4.92 4.89 -13.17
N VAL A 56 -3.85 5.25 -12.45
CA VAL A 56 -3.08 6.47 -12.73
C VAL A 56 -2.45 6.42 -14.13
N THR A 57 -1.92 5.27 -14.52
CA THR A 57 -1.34 5.05 -15.86
C THR A 57 -2.39 5.17 -16.96
N TYR A 58 -3.59 4.57 -16.77
CA TYR A 58 -4.70 4.70 -17.70
C TYR A 58 -5.17 6.15 -17.85
N THR A 59 -5.25 6.92 -16.77
CA THR A 59 -5.63 8.33 -16.82
C THR A 59 -4.63 9.15 -17.62
N ILE A 60 -3.33 8.90 -17.44
CA ILE A 60 -2.26 9.57 -18.20
C ILE A 60 -2.34 9.20 -19.68
N ALA A 61 -2.48 7.90 -19.99
CA ALA A 61 -2.59 7.42 -21.37
C ALA A 61 -3.83 7.99 -22.07
N PHE A 62 -4.98 8.00 -21.40
CA PHE A 62 -6.21 8.59 -21.90
C PHE A 62 -6.03 10.10 -22.20
N ASN A 63 -5.44 10.86 -21.26
CA ASN A 63 -5.16 12.28 -21.47
C ASN A 63 -4.14 12.54 -22.58
N ALA A 64 -3.19 11.63 -22.79
CA ALA A 64 -2.22 11.73 -23.88
C ALA A 64 -2.85 11.47 -25.25
N CYS A 65 -3.78 10.52 -25.35
CA CYS A 65 -4.50 10.20 -26.59
C CYS A 65 -5.68 11.13 -26.90
N ALA A 66 -6.14 11.90 -25.93
CA ALA A 66 -7.19 12.92 -26.11
C ALA A 66 -6.67 14.25 -26.69
N LYS A 67 -5.41 14.29 -27.16
CA LYS A 67 -4.78 15.42 -27.85
C LYS A 67 -4.55 15.14 -29.33
#